data_AF-A0A945W3V0-F1
#
_entry.id   AF-A0A945W3V0-F1
#
_cell.length_a   1.000
_cell.length_b   1.000
_cell.length_c   1.000
_cell.angle_alpha   90.00
_cell.angle_beta   90.00
_cell.angle_gamma   90.00
#
_symmetry.space_group_name_H-M   'P 1'
#
loop_
_entity.id
_entity.type
_entity.pdbx_description
1 polymer ?
#
loop_
_entity_poly.entity_id
_entity_poly.type
_entity_poly.pdbx_seq_one_letter_code
_entity_poly.pdbx_strand_id
1 'polypeptide(L)'
;MTTLYRKLFAGNPFGSIQDFLEMAEWYHEGHVQFSCHAEDKTRHGSMLFVLNQLEANKQINIEWEENVASDGEKMRLIKQLSLTVQGHKLLDEIKQKSKIGVIKKRFWNLFWVVLTTILTTLIVLKLKGV
;
A
#
# COMPACT_ATOMS: atom_id res chain seq x y z
N MET A 1 -3.87 20.26 20.86
CA MET A 1 -4.26 19.14 19.97
C MET A 1 -3.08 18.66 19.11
N THR A 2 -1.87 18.51 19.67
CA THR A 2 -0.63 18.37 18.86
C THR A 2 0.20 17.13 19.21
N THR A 3 -0.09 16.45 20.33
CA THR A 3 0.70 15.30 20.81
C THR A 3 0.20 13.93 20.29
N LEU A 4 -0.98 13.85 19.67
CA LEU A 4 -1.55 12.57 19.24
C LEU A 4 -0.94 12.03 17.94
N TYR A 5 -0.47 12.89 17.04
CA TYR A 5 0.05 12.46 15.73
C TYR A 5 1.49 11.96 15.77
N ARG A 6 2.30 12.40 16.76
CA ARG A 6 3.71 11.99 16.90
C ARG A 6 3.87 10.50 17.24
N LYS A 7 2.83 9.85 17.79
CA LYS A 7 2.85 8.44 18.20
C LYS A 7 2.24 7.46 17.19
N LEU A 8 1.59 7.94 16.12
CA LEU A 8 0.95 7.06 15.13
C LEU A 8 1.85 6.69 13.94
N PHE A 9 2.99 7.36 13.76
CA PHE A 9 3.85 7.20 12.57
C PHE A 9 5.34 6.98 12.88
N ALA A 10 5.67 6.39 14.04
CA ALA A 10 7.03 5.93 14.31
C ALA A 10 7.45 4.75 13.39
N GLY A 11 6.49 4.16 12.67
CA GLY A 11 6.70 3.30 11.51
C GLY A 11 5.99 3.87 10.30
N ASN A 12 6.49 3.53 9.11
CA ASN A 12 5.85 3.88 7.84
C ASN A 12 4.41 3.32 7.85
N PRO A 13 3.36 4.17 7.83
CA PRO A 13 1.97 3.71 7.87
C PRO A 13 1.54 3.01 6.58
N PHE A 14 2.33 3.18 5.53
CA PHE A 14 2.16 2.58 4.24
C PHE A 14 2.99 1.30 4.19
N GLY A 15 2.29 0.17 4.13
CA GLY A 15 2.88 -1.16 4.09
C GLY A 15 3.31 -1.57 2.69
N SER A 16 2.87 -0.85 1.66
CA SER A 16 3.13 -1.21 0.26
C SER A 16 3.27 0.00 -0.67
N ILE A 17 3.85 -0.24 -1.86
CA ILE A 17 3.91 0.75 -2.96
C ILE A 17 2.50 1.17 -3.39
N GLN A 18 1.51 0.28 -3.32
CA GLN A 18 0.12 0.60 -3.64
C GLN A 18 -0.38 1.76 -2.78
N ASP A 19 -0.12 1.70 -1.47
CA ASP A 19 -0.65 2.70 -0.54
C ASP A 19 -0.05 4.09 -0.82
N PHE A 20 1.21 4.16 -1.28
CA PHE A 20 1.83 5.41 -1.70
C PHE A 20 1.26 5.98 -3.00
N LEU A 21 0.90 5.10 -3.95
CA LEU A 21 0.24 5.51 -5.19
C LEU A 21 -1.20 5.97 -4.92
N GLU A 22 -1.93 5.29 -4.03
CA GLU A 22 -3.27 5.69 -3.59
C GLU A 22 -3.23 7.00 -2.79
N MET A 23 -2.21 7.19 -1.94
CA MET A 23 -1.96 8.49 -1.31
C MET A 23 -1.82 9.59 -2.35
N ALA A 24 -1.09 9.36 -3.44
CA ALA A 24 -0.93 10.34 -4.51
C ALA A 24 -2.22 10.58 -5.33
N GLU A 25 -3.09 9.57 -5.43
CA GLU A 25 -4.43 9.67 -6.03
C GLU A 25 -5.34 10.59 -5.20
N TRP A 26 -5.35 10.42 -3.87
CA TRP A 26 -6.27 11.11 -2.96
C TRP A 26 -5.71 12.38 -2.31
N TYR A 27 -4.41 12.67 -2.45
CA TYR A 27 -3.77 13.80 -1.75
C TYR A 27 -4.47 15.15 -2.03
N HIS A 28 -5.00 15.31 -3.25
CA HIS A 28 -5.71 16.52 -3.67
C HIS A 28 -7.06 16.72 -2.96
N GLU A 29 -7.65 15.68 -2.38
CA GLU A 29 -8.95 15.73 -1.69
C GLU A 29 -8.88 16.32 -0.26
N GLY A 30 -7.68 16.68 0.21
CA GLY A 30 -7.52 17.90 1.02
C GLY A 30 -7.76 17.84 2.53
N HIS A 31 -7.37 16.77 3.24
CA HIS A 31 -7.53 16.72 4.71
C HIS A 31 -6.31 16.27 5.53
N VAL A 32 -5.19 15.89 4.91
CA VAL A 32 -4.01 15.38 5.64
C VAL A 32 -2.72 15.97 5.07
N GLN A 33 -1.89 16.55 5.93
CA GLN A 33 -0.54 16.98 5.59
C GLN A 33 0.47 15.93 6.05
N PHE A 34 1.37 15.51 5.16
CA PHE A 34 2.45 14.57 5.48
C PHE A 34 3.78 15.29 5.56
N SER A 35 4.56 14.98 6.61
CA SER A 35 5.91 15.49 6.80
C SER A 35 6.90 14.35 7.04
N CYS A 36 8.09 14.44 6.45
CA CYS A 36 9.19 13.47 6.63
C CYS A 36 10.44 14.17 7.19
N HIS A 37 11.29 13.44 7.91
CA HIS A 37 12.61 13.97 8.27
C HIS A 37 13.46 14.15 7.01
N ALA A 38 14.13 15.30 6.88
CA ALA A 38 14.93 15.62 5.70
C ALA A 38 16.15 14.68 5.51
N GLU A 39 16.61 14.05 6.60
CA GLU A 39 17.79 13.17 6.64
C GLU A 39 17.46 11.72 6.28
N ASP A 40 16.18 11.33 6.24
CA ASP A 40 15.75 9.95 5.98
C ASP A 40 15.86 9.52 4.50
N LYS A 41 16.57 10.28 3.67
CA LYS A 41 16.69 10.04 2.21
C LYS A 41 17.36 8.73 1.83
N THR A 42 18.17 8.15 2.71
CA THR A 42 18.91 6.89 2.48
C THR A 42 18.39 5.74 3.33
N ARG A 43 17.44 6.00 4.23
CA ARG A 43 16.87 5.00 5.11
C ARG A 43 15.83 4.18 4.36
N HIS A 44 16.20 2.97 3.97
CA HIS A 44 15.27 2.04 3.32
C HIS A 44 14.00 1.85 4.16
N GLY A 45 12.84 2.02 3.51
CA GLY A 45 11.53 1.93 4.14
C GLY A 45 11.01 3.23 4.75
N SER A 46 11.79 4.33 4.75
CA SER A 46 11.26 5.65 5.10
C SER A 46 10.31 6.17 4.00
N MET A 47 9.31 6.97 4.39
CA MET A 47 8.39 7.60 3.44
C MET A 47 9.14 8.47 2.42
N LEU A 48 10.13 9.24 2.87
CA LEU A 48 10.95 10.09 1.99
C LEU A 48 11.74 9.27 0.97
N PHE A 49 12.35 8.15 1.38
CA PHE A 49 13.06 7.26 0.48
C PHE A 49 12.12 6.71 -0.60
N VAL A 50 10.96 6.18 -0.19
CA VAL A 50 10.01 5.56 -1.13
C VAL A 50 9.45 6.60 -2.11
N LEU A 51 9.03 7.77 -1.63
CA LEU A 51 8.50 8.83 -2.49
C LEU A 51 9.53 9.32 -3.50
N ASN A 52 10.80 9.50 -3.08
CA ASN A 52 11.87 9.86 -4.01
C ASN A 52 12.11 8.78 -5.08
N GLN A 53 11.96 7.50 -4.73
CA GLN A 53 12.08 6.40 -5.71
C GLN A 53 10.91 6.40 -6.71
N LEU A 54 9.68 6.60 -6.24
CA LEU A 54 8.49 6.68 -7.11
C LEU A 54 8.57 7.90 -8.04
N GLU A 55 9.06 9.04 -7.54
CA GLU A 55 9.31 10.24 -8.33
C GLU A 55 10.42 10.01 -9.39
N ALA A 56 11.54 9.41 -8.99
CA ALA A 56 12.64 9.06 -9.91
C ALA A 56 12.18 8.10 -11.02
N ASN A 57 11.26 7.20 -10.69
CA ASN A 57 10.61 6.29 -11.64
C ASN A 57 9.47 6.93 -12.45
N LYS A 58 9.24 8.25 -12.30
CA LYS A 58 8.21 9.03 -12.99
C LYS A 58 6.79 8.52 -12.75
N GLN A 59 6.52 7.92 -11.59
CA GLN A 59 5.21 7.40 -11.22
C GLN A 59 4.37 8.45 -10.49
N ILE A 60 5.02 9.35 -9.76
CA ILE A 60 4.40 10.48 -9.08
C ILE A 60 5.12 11.78 -9.42
N ASN A 61 4.43 12.90 -9.25
CA ASN A 61 5.03 14.23 -9.14
C ASN A 61 4.82 14.72 -7.71
N ILE A 62 5.87 15.20 -7.06
CA ILE A 62 5.81 15.69 -5.69
C ILE A 62 6.52 17.03 -5.56
N GLU A 63 5.89 17.97 -4.85
CA GLU A 63 6.48 19.24 -4.48
C GLU A 63 6.70 19.26 -2.96
N TRP A 64 7.92 19.55 -2.55
CA TRP A 64 8.32 19.59 -1.15
C TRP A 64 8.46 21.03 -0.66
N GLU A 65 8.04 21.28 0.58
CA GLU A 65 8.29 22.50 1.33
C GLU A 65 9.18 22.16 2.52
N GLU A 66 10.29 22.89 2.67
CA GLU A 66 11.18 22.73 3.83
C GLU A 66 10.52 23.38 5.05
N ASN A 67 10.48 22.65 6.17
CA ASN A 67 9.89 23.10 7.42
C ASN A 67 10.84 22.76 8.58
N VAL A 68 10.79 23.52 9.67
CA VAL A 68 11.57 23.25 10.87
C VAL A 68 10.61 22.94 12.00
N ALA A 69 10.73 21.74 12.55
CA ALA A 69 9.93 21.33 13.70
C ALA A 69 10.30 22.17 14.93
N SER A 70 9.41 22.20 15.93
CA SER A 70 9.59 23.04 17.14
C SER A 70 10.82 22.66 17.97
N ASP A 71 11.39 21.47 17.76
CA ASP A 71 12.62 20.98 18.36
C ASP A 71 13.88 21.28 17.50
N GLY A 72 13.73 22.01 16.40
CA GLY A 72 14.82 22.42 15.52
C GLY A 72 15.17 21.40 14.43
N GLU A 73 14.46 20.28 14.36
CA GLU A 73 14.69 19.27 13.32
C GLU A 73 14.19 19.73 11.95
N LYS A 74 14.98 19.43 10.91
CA LYS A 74 14.62 19.74 9.51
C LYS A 74 13.65 18.70 8.97
N MET A 75 12.47 19.17 8.60
CA MET A 75 11.38 18.38 8.06
C MET A 75 11.08 18.81 6.63
N ARG A 76 10.55 17.88 5.83
CA ARG A 76 10.01 18.14 4.50
C ARG A 76 8.53 17.86 4.50
N LEU A 77 7.74 18.89 4.24
CA LEU A 77 6.30 18.83 4.11
C LEU A 77 5.94 18.59 2.63
N ILE A 78 4.96 17.73 2.39
CA ILE A 78 4.40 17.56 1.04
C ILE A 78 3.49 18.76 0.76
N LYS A 79 3.84 19.60 -0.21
CA LYS A 79 3.01 20.72 -0.65
C LYS A 79 2.03 20.27 -1.72
N GLN A 80 2.51 19.49 -2.68
CA GLN A 80 1.70 18.90 -3.73
C GLN A 80 2.16 17.48 -4.01
N LEU A 81 1.21 16.62 -4.36
CA LEU A 81 1.47 15.26 -4.77
C LEU A 81 0.39 14.85 -5.76
N SER A 82 0.80 14.25 -6.88
CA SER A 82 -0.11 13.71 -7.89
C SER A 82 0.47 12.49 -8.57
N LEU A 83 -0.42 11.63 -9.07
CA LEU A 83 -0.03 10.52 -9.95
C LEU A 83 0.31 11.03 -11.36
N THR A 84 1.31 10.41 -11.97
CA THR A 84 1.52 10.55 -13.42
C THR A 84 0.68 9.52 -14.18
N VAL A 85 0.68 9.62 -15.51
CA VAL A 85 0.09 8.59 -16.39
C VAL A 85 0.69 7.20 -16.12
N GLN A 86 1.99 7.13 -15.82
CA GLN A 86 2.65 5.86 -15.50
C GLN A 86 2.25 5.35 -14.11
N GLY A 87 2.10 6.27 -13.14
CA GLY A 87 1.58 5.97 -11.81
C GLY A 87 0.18 5.35 -11.86
N HIS A 88 -0.74 5.95 -12.63
CA HIS A 88 -2.09 5.41 -12.79
C HIS A 88 -2.09 4.01 -13.39
N LYS A 89 -1.31 3.78 -14.46
CA LYS A 89 -1.19 2.43 -15.07
C LYS A 89 -0.68 1.40 -14.07
N LEU A 90 0.37 1.74 -13.33
CA LEU A 90 0.93 0.85 -12.32
C LEU A 90 -0.09 0.55 -11.20
N LEU A 91 -0.80 1.57 -10.73
CA LEU A 91 -1.83 1.42 -9.70
C LEU A 91 -2.95 0.50 -10.17
N ASP A 92 -3.43 0.66 -11.41
CA ASP A 92 -4.45 -0.20 -12.01
C ASP A 92 -3.96 -1.64 -12.15
N GLU A 93 -2.73 -1.85 -12.60
CA GLU A 93 -2.13 -3.19 -12.69
C GLU A 93 -2.05 -3.87 -11.32
N ILE A 94 -1.64 -3.15 -10.27
CA ILE A 94 -1.56 -3.66 -8.90
C ILE A 94 -2.97 -3.99 -8.39
N LYS A 95 -3.94 -3.09 -8.56
CA LYS A 95 -5.35 -3.29 -8.17
C LYS A 95 -5.94 -4.52 -8.90
N GLN A 96 -5.66 -4.70 -10.19
CA GLN A 96 -6.11 -5.86 -10.95
C GLN A 96 -5.44 -7.16 -10.51
N LYS A 97 -4.12 -7.19 -10.33
CA LYS A 97 -3.39 -8.36 -9.84
C LYS A 97 -3.87 -8.81 -8.46
N SER A 98 -4.16 -7.86 -7.56
CA SER A 98 -4.73 -8.13 -6.25
C SER A 98 -6.10 -8.81 -6.36
N LYS A 99 -7.01 -8.25 -7.18
CA LYS A 99 -8.34 -8.84 -7.44
C LYS A 99 -8.23 -10.25 -8.03
N ILE A 100 -7.36 -10.45 -9.02
CA ILE A 100 -7.12 -11.75 -9.66
C ILE A 100 -6.56 -12.76 -8.65
N GLY A 101 -5.62 -12.34 -7.80
CA GLY A 101 -5.06 -13.18 -6.74
C GLY A 101 -6.13 -13.66 -5.75
N VAL A 102 -7.03 -12.77 -5.34
CA VAL A 102 -8.16 -13.11 -4.45
C VAL A 102 -9.12 -14.08 -5.14
N ILE A 103 -9.47 -13.84 -6.42
CA ILE A 103 -10.35 -14.73 -7.19
C ILE A 103 -9.73 -16.11 -7.35
N LYS A 104 -8.45 -16.19 -7.72
CA LYS A 104 -7.73 -17.47 -7.88
C LYS A 104 -7.70 -18.26 -6.58
N LYS A 105 -7.46 -17.59 -5.44
CA LYS A 105 -7.48 -18.23 -4.11
C LYS A 105 -8.86 -18.78 -3.76
N ARG A 106 -9.92 -18.00 -4.03
CA ARG A 106 -11.31 -18.44 -3.81
C ARG A 106 -11.67 -19.64 -4.70
N PHE A 107 -11.29 -19.61 -5.97
CA PHE A 107 -11.52 -20.71 -6.90
C PHE A 107 -10.80 -21.99 -6.45
N TRP A 108 -9.53 -21.88 -6.04
CA TRP A 108 -8.76 -23.03 -5.55
C TRP A 108 -9.37 -23.62 -4.28
N ASN A 109 -9.82 -22.79 -3.34
CA ASN A 109 -10.52 -23.27 -2.14
C ASN A 109 -11.83 -23.99 -2.50
N LEU A 110 -12.64 -23.42 -3.41
CA LEU A 110 -13.87 -24.06 -3.87
C LEU A 110 -13.60 -25.40 -4.54
N PHE A 111 -12.57 -25.49 -5.39
CA PHE A 111 -12.14 -26.73 -6.01
C PHE A 111 -11.79 -27.80 -4.98
N TRP A 112 -10.99 -27.45 -3.96
CA TRP A 112 -10.64 -28.38 -2.87
C TRP A 112 -11.85 -28.82 -2.04
N VAL A 113 -12.80 -27.92 -1.78
CA VAL A 113 -14.04 -28.26 -1.06
C VAL A 113 -14.88 -29.26 -1.86
N VAL A 114 -15.04 -29.05 -3.17
CA VAL A 114 -15.77 -29.99 -4.03
C VAL A 114 -15.06 -31.34 -4.07
N LEU A 115 -13.74 -31.35 -4.26
CA LEU A 115 -12.95 -32.57 -4.30
C LEU A 115 -13.04 -33.37 -3.00
N THR A 116 -12.89 -32.70 -1.86
CA THR A 116 -12.97 -33.34 -0.54
C THR A 116 -14.36 -33.88 -0.26
N THR A 117 -15.43 -33.18 -0.66
CA THR A 117 -16.82 -33.64 -0.52
C THR A 117 -17.10 -34.90 -1.34
N ILE A 118 -16.62 -34.96 -2.58
CA ILE A 118 -16.74 -36.16 -3.42
C ILE A 118 -15.97 -37.32 -2.78
N LEU A 119 -14.75 -37.08 -2.30
CA LEU A 119 -13.93 -38.09 -1.64
C LEU A 119 -14.61 -38.64 -0.38
N THR A 120 -15.11 -37.78 0.51
CA THR A 120 -15.83 -38.23 1.72
C THR A 120 -17.09 -39.01 1.36
N THR A 121 -17.83 -38.59 0.33
CA THR A 121 -19.03 -39.31 -0.13
C THR A 121 -18.68 -40.71 -0.64
N LEU A 122 -17.62 -40.84 -1.45
CA LEU A 122 -17.13 -42.14 -1.94
C LEU A 122 -16.63 -43.05 -0.81
N ILE A 123 -15.92 -42.49 0.18
CA ILE A 123 -15.46 -43.24 1.36
C ILE A 123 -16.66 -43.75 2.17
N VAL A 124 -17.68 -42.92 2.41
CA VAL A 124 -18.89 -43.32 3.13
C VAL A 124 -19.65 -44.42 2.39
N LEU A 125 -19.76 -44.34 1.07
CA LEU A 125 -20.38 -45.39 0.25
C LEU A 125 -19.59 -46.71 0.36
N LYS A 126 -18.27 -46.65 0.27
CA LYS A 126 -17.39 -47.83 0.38
C LYS A 126 -17.43 -48.48 1.77
N LEU A 127 -17.59 -47.68 2.83
CA LEU A 127 -17.72 -48.18 4.22
C LEU A 127 -19.12 -48.73 4.52
N LYS A 128 -20.17 -48.21 3.89
CA LYS A 128 -21.55 -48.70 4.09
C LYS A 128 -21.88 -49.98 3.31
N GLY A 129 -20.96 -50.46 2.47
CA GLY A 129 -21.10 -51.76 1.81
C GLY A 129 -22.24 -51.83 0.78
N VAL A 130 -22.38 -50.77 -0.03
CA VAL A 130 -23.05 -50.88 -1.34
C VAL A 130 -22.03 -51.33 -2.38
#